data_AF-A0A6F8YLV2-F1
#
_entry.id   AF-A0A6F8YLV2-F1
#
_cell.length_a   1.000
_cell.length_b   1.000
_cell.length_c   1.000
_cell.angle_alpha   90.00
_cell.angle_beta   90.00
_cell.angle_gamma   90.00
#
_symmetry.space_group_name_H-M   'P 1'
#
loop_
_entity.id
_entity.type
_entity.pdbx_description
1 polymer ?
#
loop_
_entity_poly.entity_id
_entity_poly.type
_entity_poly.pdbx_seq_one_letter_code
_entity_poly.pdbx_strand_id
1 'polypeptide(L)' 'MQGKHVRFAPLALPDSKQLRLKRYHPDAVYKHATEQVSVPRPSTRRIGGEPLRDQALLEWCAQLLKDLLGDPVPAGASGA' A
#
# COMPACT_ATOMS: atom_id res chain seq x y z
N MET A 1 1.47 17.31 -11.21
CA MET A 1 1.13 15.89 -11.02
C MET A 1 0.20 15.74 -9.83
N GLN A 2 -1.10 15.53 -10.05
CA GLN A 2 -2.01 15.11 -8.99
C GLN A 2 -1.89 13.59 -8.82
N GLY A 3 -1.30 13.14 -7.72
CA GLY A 3 -1.07 11.72 -7.47
C GLY A 3 -0.28 11.46 -6.20
N LYS A 4 -0.60 12.18 -5.11
CA LYS A 4 0.09 12.04 -3.82
C LYS A 4 -0.20 10.70 -3.14
N HIS A 5 -1.25 9.97 -3.56
CA HIS A 5 -1.71 8.73 -2.94
C HIS A 5 -1.66 7.56 -3.91
N VAL A 6 -1.17 6.42 -3.42
CA VAL A 6 -1.20 5.11 -4.11
C VAL A 6 -2.49 4.41 -3.71
N ARG A 7 -3.23 3.88 -4.69
CA ARG A 7 -4.52 3.23 -4.47
C ARG A 7 -4.44 1.75 -4.82
N PHE A 8 -4.95 0.88 -3.95
CA PHE A 8 -5.06 -0.55 -4.16
C PHE A 8 -6.54 -0.94 -4.12
N ALA A 9 -7.03 -1.61 -5.15
CA ALA A 9 -8.38 -2.19 -5.21
C ALA A 9 -8.42 -3.34 -6.23
N PRO A 10 -9.32 -4.32 -6.05
CA PRO A 10 -10.13 -4.58 -4.85
C PRO A 10 -9.29 -5.31 -3.78
N LEU A 11 -9.34 -4.84 -2.53
CA LEU A 11 -8.60 -5.42 -1.41
C LEU A 11 -9.50 -5.49 -0.16
N ALA A 12 -10.13 -6.65 0.05
CA ALA A 12 -10.91 -6.93 1.24
C ALA A 12 -10.00 -6.98 2.49
N LEU A 13 -9.94 -5.89 3.24
CA LEU A 13 -9.18 -5.81 4.49
C LEU A 13 -10.10 -5.98 5.70
N PRO A 14 -9.89 -7.03 6.53
CA PRO A 14 -10.46 -7.13 7.86
C PRO A 14 -10.14 -5.89 8.71
N ASP A 15 -11.04 -5.52 9.62
CA ASP A 15 -10.90 -4.35 10.49
C ASP A 15 -9.59 -4.34 11.30
N SER A 16 -9.09 -5.51 11.68
CA SER A 16 -7.79 -5.66 12.36
C SER A 16 -6.62 -5.18 11.48
N LYS A 17 -6.68 -5.44 10.17
CA LYS A 17 -5.68 -5.00 9.20
C LYS A 17 -5.86 -3.52 8.85
N GLN A 18 -7.10 -3.01 8.83
CA GLN A 18 -7.37 -1.58 8.67
C GLN A 18 -6.80 -0.77 9.85
N LEU A 19 -6.95 -1.26 11.08
CA LEU A 19 -6.38 -0.62 12.25
C LEU A 19 -4.85 -0.65 12.21
N ARG A 20 -4.26 -1.78 11.80
CA ARG A 20 -2.81 -1.89 11.60
C ARG A 20 -2.31 -0.92 10.52
N LEU A 21 -3.04 -0.80 9.41
CA LEU A 21 -2.74 0.18 8.36
C LEU A 21 -2.74 1.62 8.90
N LYS A 22 -3.76 2.01 9.67
CA LYS A 22 -3.82 3.34 10.30
C LYS A 22 -2.70 3.59 11.31
N ARG A 23 -2.19 2.54 11.97
CA ARG A 23 -1.04 2.64 12.89
C ARG A 23 0.28 2.89 12.15
N TYR A 24 0.52 2.21 11.02
CA TYR A 24 1.73 2.41 10.21
C TYR A 24 1.66 3.67 9.34
N HIS A 25 0.48 3.96 8.80
CA HIS A 25 0.21 5.06 7.88
C HIS A 25 -1.03 5.84 8.34
N PRO A 26 -0.87 6.88 9.18
CA PRO A 26 -2.00 7.61 9.74
C PRO A 26 -2.88 8.29 8.67
N ASP A 27 -2.28 8.71 7.54
CA ASP A 27 -3.03 9.34 6.43
C ASP A 27 -3.64 8.32 5.45
N ALA A 28 -3.52 7.02 5.72
CA ALA A 28 -4.12 6.00 4.87
C ALA A 28 -5.64 5.95 5.05
N VAL A 29 -6.35 5.88 3.92
CA VAL A 29 -7.81 5.84 3.86
C VAL A 29 -8.25 4.51 3.27
N TYR A 30 -9.06 3.76 4.02
CA TYR A 30 -9.76 2.59 3.51
C TYR A 30 -11.21 2.95 3.19
N LYS A 31 -11.65 2.62 1.98
CA LYS A 31 -13.03 2.77 1.52
C LYS A 31 -13.68 1.40 1.45
N HIS A 32 -14.52 1.08 2.43
CA HIS A 32 -15.19 -0.21 2.51
C HIS A 32 -16.16 -0.46 1.34
N ALA A 33 -16.84 0.59 0.84
CA ALA A 33 -17.80 0.48 -0.26
C ALA A 33 -17.18 0.00 -1.59
N THR A 34 -15.88 0.24 -1.78
CA THR A 34 -15.14 -0.12 -3.00
C THR A 34 -13.97 -1.04 -2.71
N GLU A 35 -13.87 -1.53 -1.47
CA GLU A 35 -12.72 -2.31 -0.96
C GLU A 35 -11.38 -1.70 -1.38
N GLN A 36 -11.28 -0.37 -1.29
CA GLN A 36 -10.15 0.39 -1.83
C GLN A 36 -9.30 0.96 -0.71
N VAL A 37 -8.01 0.69 -0.75
CA VAL A 37 -7.01 1.31 0.12
C VAL A 37 -6.37 2.48 -0.63
N SER A 38 -6.24 3.62 0.01
CA SER A 38 -5.51 4.79 -0.48
C SER A 38 -4.44 5.15 0.54
N VAL A 39 -3.17 4.94 0.23
CA VAL A 39 -2.04 5.23 1.13
C VAL A 39 -1.26 6.43 0.58
N PRO A 40 -0.80 7.37 1.44
CA PRO A 40 0.12 8.41 1.00
C PRO A 40 1.39 7.78 0.42
N ARG A 41 1.90 8.37 -0.65
CA ARG A 41 3.12 7.90 -1.30
C ARG A 41 4.31 8.12 -0.34
N PRO A 42 5.11 7.08 -0.03
CA PRO A 42 6.25 7.21 0.85
C PRO A 42 7.27 8.17 0.22
N SER A 43 7.89 8.97 1.07
CA SER A 43 8.98 9.88 0.69
C SER A 43 10.26 9.37 1.32
N THR A 44 11.41 9.51 0.66
CA THR A 44 12.72 9.08 1.21
C THR A 44 13.08 9.77 2.53
N ARG A 45 12.42 10.88 2.88
CA ARG A 45 12.57 11.63 4.13
C ARG A 45 11.22 12.18 4.58
N ARG A 46 10.92 12.16 5.89
CA ARG A 46 9.67 12.74 6.46
C ARG A 46 9.49 14.23 6.13
N ILE A 47 10.58 14.96 5.92
CA ILE A 47 10.60 16.37 5.52
C ILE A 47 11.66 16.53 4.43
N GLY A 48 11.28 17.01 3.24
CA GLY A 48 12.19 17.37 2.14
C GLY A 48 12.83 16.20 1.37
N GLY A 49 12.33 14.98 1.52
CA GLY A 49 12.83 13.81 0.77
C GLY A 49 12.20 13.72 -0.60
N GLU A 50 12.97 13.31 -1.60
CA GLU A 50 12.43 13.04 -2.93
C GLU A 50 11.39 11.91 -2.84
N PRO A 51 10.20 12.05 -3.46
CA PRO A 51 9.20 10.99 -3.46
C PRO A 51 9.82 9.71 -4.03
N LEU A 52 9.56 8.55 -3.41
CA LEU A 52 9.99 7.28 -3.97
C LEU A 52 9.42 7.15 -5.39
N ARG A 53 10.30 6.87 -6.34
CA ARG A 53 9.98 6.67 -7.77
C ARG A 53 10.50 5.31 -8.22
N ASP A 54 9.94 4.87 -9.34
CA ASP A 54 10.37 3.68 -10.08
C ASP A 54 10.42 2.43 -9.18
N GLN A 55 11.57 1.76 -9.14
CA GLN A 55 11.76 0.50 -8.43
C GLN A 55 11.58 0.61 -6.91
N ALA A 56 12.04 1.70 -6.30
CA ALA A 56 11.90 1.89 -4.86
C ALA A 56 10.43 2.00 -4.44
N LEU A 57 9.59 2.64 -5.28
CA LEU A 57 8.15 2.68 -5.03
C LEU A 57 7.54 1.28 -5.10
N LEU A 58 7.92 0.46 -6.07
CA LEU A 58 7.43 -0.90 -6.22
C LEU A 58 7.84 -1.78 -5.04
N GLU A 59 9.09 -1.65 -4.57
CA GLU A 59 9.58 -2.39 -3.42
C GLU A 59 8.83 -2.01 -2.14
N TRP A 60 8.58 -0.71 -1.93
CA TRP A 60 7.75 -0.25 -0.82
C TRP A 60 6.31 -0.79 -0.92
N CYS A 61 5.70 -0.74 -2.12
CA CYS A 61 4.36 -1.30 -2.33
C CYS A 61 4.33 -2.79 -1.98
N ALA A 62 5.35 -3.55 -2.39
CA ALA A 62 5.47 -4.97 -2.08
C ALA A 62 5.62 -5.23 -0.57
N GLN A 63 6.41 -4.42 0.14
CA GLN A 63 6.53 -4.49 1.60
C GLN A 63 5.20 -4.19 2.30
N LEU A 64 4.52 -3.11 1.90
CA LEU A 64 3.21 -2.76 2.42
C LEU A 64 2.20 -3.90 2.22
N LEU A 65 2.16 -4.48 1.02
CA LEU A 65 1.28 -5.61 0.73
C LEU A 65 1.63 -6.84 1.58
N LYS A 66 2.91 -7.12 1.84
CA LYS A 66 3.33 -8.19 2.77
C LYS A 66 2.87 -7.91 4.20
N ASP A 67 3.01 -6.68 4.70
CA ASP A 67 2.60 -6.30 6.06
C ASP A 67 1.07 -6.36 6.26
N LEU A 68 0.32 -6.07 5.18
CA LEU A 68 -1.13 -6.13 5.20
C LEU A 68 -1.62 -7.57 4.96
N LEU A 69 -1.30 -8.18 3.83
CA LEU A 69 -1.84 -9.47 3.42
C LEU A 69 -1.19 -10.65 4.16
N GLY A 70 0.05 -10.51 4.60
CA GLY A 70 0.91 -11.60 5.05
C GLY A 70 1.87 -12.02 3.93
N ASP A 71 2.60 -13.12 4.14
CA ASP A 71 3.39 -13.72 3.07
C ASP A 71 2.48 -13.96 1.85
N PRO A 72 2.87 -13.51 0.65
CA PRO A 72 2.11 -13.87 -0.53
C PRO A 72 2.07 -15.39 -0.59
N VAL A 73 0.88 -15.96 -0.77
CA VAL A 73 0.82 -17.31 -1.36
C VAL A 73 1.70 -17.21 -2.60
N PRO A 74 2.73 -18.07 -2.76
CA PRO A 74 3.59 -18.01 -3.93
C PRO A 74 2.64 -18.05 -5.11
N ALA A 75 2.63 -16.98 -5.91
CA ALA A 75 1.80 -16.88 -7.09
C ALA A 75 2.18 -18.07 -7.97
N GLY A 76 1.37 -19.13 -7.89
CA GLY A 76 1.46 -20.26 -8.79
C GLY A 76 1.33 -19.69 -10.19
N ALA A 77 2.40 -19.86 -10.96
CA ALA A 77 2.51 -19.70 -12.38
C ALA A 77 1.23 -19.20 -13.08
N SER A 78 1.21 -17.94 -13.48
CA SER A 78 0.33 -17.49 -14.56
C SER A 78 1.20 -16.85 -15.62
N GLY A 79 1.58 -17.67 -16.60
CA GLY A 79 2.11 -17.21 -17.88
C GLY A 79 3.19 -18.11 -18.48
N ALA A 80 2.75 -19.00 -19.37
CA ALA A 80 3.49 -19.79 -20.37
C ALA A 80 4.24 -21.04 -19.90
#